data_AF-A0A101WYV9-F1
#
_entry.id   AF-A0A101WYV9-F1
#
_cell.length_a   1.000
_cell.length_b   1.000
_cell.length_c   1.000
_cell.angle_alpha   90.00
_cell.angle_beta   90.00
_cell.angle_gamma   90.00
#
_symmetry.space_group_name_H-M   'P 1'
#
loop_
_entity.id
_entity.type
_entity.pdbx_description
1 polymer ?
#
loop_
_entity_poly.entity_id
_entity_poly.type
_entity_poly.pdbx_seq_one_letter_code
_entity_poly.pdbx_strand_id
1 'polypeptide(L)'
;MAGYKYSIHEFLERIRNTVFHPERGYVESRKEFPEQKFLWNPDFHPTPLNLRTWGAFIYFAIWFGMAFEVESWALVSIGYSFGLNWFWSILAVFLGNAIVLIPMIIISHAGARFGLPETVITRSRWGVYGSWLPVLIRGIIGAGWWGIDTWIIAESFSAMYLVSTGQTGLILEQVEKVSQVLSL
;
A
#
# COMPACT_ATOMS: atom_id res chain seq x y z
N MET A 1 -9.41 -0.04 -31.17
CA MET A 1 -10.09 -1.33 -30.92
C MET A 1 -9.59 -2.35 -31.94
N ALA A 2 -8.50 -3.04 -31.64
CA ALA A 2 -7.93 -4.04 -32.55
C ALA A 2 -8.43 -5.43 -32.14
N GLY A 3 -9.22 -6.07 -33.00
CA GLY A 3 -9.74 -7.42 -32.80
C GLY A 3 -8.62 -8.44 -32.93
N TYR A 4 -8.13 -8.94 -31.80
CA TYR A 4 -7.20 -10.07 -31.77
C TYR A 4 -7.99 -11.35 -32.01
N LYS A 5 -7.87 -11.94 -33.21
CA LYS A 5 -8.37 -13.30 -33.49
C LYS A 5 -7.50 -14.29 -32.72
N TYR A 6 -7.91 -14.65 -31.51
CA TYR A 6 -7.26 -15.74 -30.77
C TYR A 6 -7.44 -17.05 -31.55
N SER A 7 -6.33 -17.70 -31.88
CA SER A 7 -6.37 -19.06 -32.41
C SER A 7 -6.92 -20.00 -31.33
N ILE A 8 -7.78 -20.95 -31.70
CA ILE A 8 -8.33 -21.97 -30.78
C ILE A 8 -7.20 -22.64 -29.98
N HIS A 9 -6.03 -22.82 -30.60
CA HIS A 9 -4.86 -23.38 -29.93
C HIS A 9 -4.38 -22.54 -28.74
N GLU A 10 -4.32 -21.22 -28.88
CA GLU A 10 -3.86 -20.32 -27.82
C GLU A 10 -4.86 -20.27 -26.65
N PHE A 11 -6.15 -20.30 -26.98
CA PHE A 11 -7.22 -20.39 -25.98
C PHE A 11 -7.15 -21.70 -25.18
N LEU A 12 -6.99 -22.84 -25.87
CA LEU A 12 -6.84 -24.14 -25.23
C LEU A 12 -5.58 -24.21 -24.37
N GLU A 13 -4.50 -23.55 -24.80
CA GLU A 13 -3.27 -23.47 -24.00
C GLU A 13 -3.50 -22.70 -22.69
N ARG A 14 -4.22 -21.57 -22.73
CA ARG A 14 -4.54 -20.78 -21.53
C ARG A 14 -5.40 -21.57 -20.54
N ILE A 15 -6.39 -22.33 -21.03
CA ILE A 15 -7.19 -23.21 -20.17
C ILE A 15 -6.33 -24.31 -19.56
N ARG A 16 -5.42 -24.90 -20.35
CA ARG A 16 -4.53 -25.95 -19.85
C ARG A 16 -3.56 -25.45 -18.78
N ASN A 17 -3.12 -24.20 -18.89
CA ASN A 17 -2.09 -23.62 -18.03
C ASN A 17 -2.63 -22.97 -16.75
N THR A 18 -3.95 -22.75 -16.66
CA THR A 18 -4.61 -22.16 -15.49
C THR A 18 -5.55 -23.16 -14.82
N VAL A 19 -5.45 -23.31 -13.50
CA VAL A 19 -6.37 -24.16 -12.74
C VAL A 19 -7.25 -23.27 -11.88
N PHE A 20 -8.56 -23.43 -12.06
CA PHE A 20 -9.57 -22.79 -11.25
C PHE A 20 -9.94 -23.69 -10.07
N HIS A 21 -9.89 -23.15 -8.87
CA HIS A 21 -10.20 -23.85 -7.63
C HIS A 21 -11.57 -23.36 -7.10
N PRO A 22 -12.67 -24.08 -7.37
CA PRO A 22 -14.03 -23.60 -7.13
C PRO A 22 -14.36 -23.40 -5.66
N GLU A 23 -13.73 -24.15 -4.75
CA GLU A 23 -13.99 -24.05 -3.30
C GLU A 23 -13.65 -22.68 -2.70
N ARG A 24 -12.62 -22.02 -3.24
CA ARG A 24 -12.15 -20.72 -2.74
C ARG A 24 -12.17 -19.60 -3.79
N GLY A 25 -12.60 -19.91 -5.02
CA GLY A 25 -12.67 -18.97 -6.14
C GLY A 25 -11.31 -18.52 -6.69
N TYR A 26 -10.23 -19.19 -6.31
CA TYR A 26 -8.87 -18.83 -6.70
C TYR A 26 -8.50 -19.37 -8.08
N VAL A 27 -7.57 -18.65 -8.72
CA VAL A 27 -6.96 -19.05 -9.99
C VAL A 27 -5.45 -19.18 -9.78
N GLU A 28 -4.90 -20.28 -10.28
CA GLU A 28 -3.49 -20.60 -10.19
C GLU A 28 -2.90 -20.82 -11.59
N SER A 29 -1.73 -20.23 -11.86
CA SER A 29 -0.95 -20.50 -13.08
C SER A 29 0.04 -21.62 -12.80
N ARG A 30 0.01 -22.68 -13.62
CA ARG A 30 0.97 -23.80 -13.54
C ARG A 30 2.18 -23.64 -14.46
N LYS A 31 2.11 -22.70 -15.40
CA LYS A 31 3.16 -22.48 -16.38
C LYS A 31 4.06 -21.33 -15.93
N GLU A 32 5.34 -21.63 -15.86
CA GLU A 32 6.41 -20.64 -15.76
C GLU A 32 6.84 -20.20 -17.15
N PHE A 33 7.42 -19.00 -17.25
CA PHE A 33 7.84 -18.40 -18.53
C PHE A 33 9.31 -17.95 -18.51
N PRO A 34 10.28 -18.84 -18.22
CA PRO A 34 11.70 -18.50 -18.15
C PRO A 34 12.27 -17.96 -19.48
N GLU A 35 11.63 -18.29 -20.60
CA GLU A 35 11.96 -17.75 -21.91
C GLU A 35 11.71 -16.23 -22.01
N GLN A 36 10.78 -15.69 -21.20
CA GLN A 36 10.41 -14.28 -21.21
C GLN A 36 11.20 -13.47 -20.18
N LYS A 37 12.53 -13.43 -20.32
CA LYS A 37 13.46 -12.79 -19.37
C LYS A 37 13.13 -11.32 -19.02
N PHE A 38 12.47 -10.59 -19.91
CA PHE A 38 12.09 -9.19 -19.68
C PHE A 38 10.80 -9.02 -18.86
N LEU A 39 9.86 -9.97 -18.97
CA LEU A 39 8.52 -9.85 -18.37
C LEU A 39 8.35 -10.73 -17.13
N TRP A 40 9.14 -11.78 -17.03
CA TRP A 40 8.99 -12.84 -16.06
C TRP A 40 10.26 -13.03 -15.21
N ASN A 41 10.04 -13.13 -13.90
CA ASN A 41 11.01 -13.49 -12.86
C ASN A 41 10.22 -14.33 -11.81
N PRO A 42 10.80 -15.35 -11.18
CA PRO A 42 10.25 -15.99 -9.98
C PRO A 42 9.53 -15.05 -9.00
N ASP A 43 10.08 -13.87 -8.69
CA ASP A 43 9.47 -12.93 -7.73
C ASP A 43 8.16 -12.29 -8.24
N PHE A 44 7.99 -12.21 -9.56
CA PHE A 44 6.77 -11.70 -10.19
C PHE A 44 5.81 -12.80 -10.63
N HIS A 45 6.18 -14.08 -10.44
CA HIS A 45 5.29 -15.20 -10.73
C HIS A 45 4.08 -15.15 -9.78
N PRO A 46 2.86 -15.47 -10.25
CA PRO A 46 1.70 -15.62 -9.38
C PRO A 46 2.01 -16.50 -8.16
N THR A 47 1.66 -16.06 -6.96
CA THR A 47 1.89 -16.83 -5.74
C THR A 47 1.08 -18.14 -5.80
N PRO A 48 1.72 -19.32 -5.69
CA PRO A 48 1.03 -20.60 -5.72
C PRO A 48 0.17 -20.79 -4.46
N LEU A 49 -0.87 -21.62 -4.54
CA LEU A 49 -1.88 -21.71 -3.48
C LEU A 49 -1.33 -22.24 -2.15
N ASN A 50 -0.35 -23.14 -2.21
CA ASN A 50 0.34 -23.67 -1.04
C ASN A 50 1.06 -22.58 -0.21
N LEU A 51 1.40 -21.44 -0.83
CA LEU A 51 2.03 -20.30 -0.16
C LEU A 51 1.02 -19.22 0.28
N ARG A 52 -0.26 -19.32 -0.13
CA ARG A 52 -1.32 -18.39 0.29
C ARG A 52 -1.91 -18.83 1.64
N THR A 53 -1.10 -18.77 2.69
CA THR A 53 -1.44 -19.27 4.03
C THR A 53 -2.10 -18.24 4.94
N TRP A 54 -2.19 -16.98 4.51
CA TRP A 54 -2.65 -15.90 5.36
C TRP A 54 -4.17 -15.91 5.51
N GLY A 55 -4.63 -16.04 6.76
CA GLY A 55 -6.04 -15.92 7.14
C GLY A 55 -6.43 -14.51 7.55
N ALA A 56 -7.70 -14.31 7.89
CA ALA A 56 -8.26 -13.00 8.27
C ALA A 56 -7.50 -12.33 9.42
N PHE A 57 -7.01 -13.11 10.40
CA PHE A 57 -6.25 -12.56 11.53
C PHE A 57 -4.92 -11.95 11.11
N ILE A 58 -4.17 -12.61 10.22
CA ILE A 58 -2.88 -12.09 9.73
C ILE A 58 -3.12 -10.80 8.96
N TYR A 59 -4.14 -10.77 8.09
CA TYR A 59 -4.51 -9.54 7.41
C TYR A 59 -4.92 -8.43 8.38
N PHE A 60 -5.74 -8.73 9.39
CA PHE A 60 -6.10 -7.76 10.42
C PHE A 60 -4.87 -7.22 11.16
N ALA A 61 -3.95 -8.08 11.58
CA ALA A 61 -2.75 -7.66 12.31
C ALA A 61 -1.85 -6.76 11.45
N ILE A 62 -1.67 -7.08 10.17
CA ILE A 62 -0.89 -6.25 9.23
C ILE A 62 -1.57 -4.88 9.05
N TRP A 63 -2.88 -4.86 8.82
CA TRP A 63 -3.62 -3.61 8.64
C TRP A 63 -3.65 -2.76 9.90
N PHE A 64 -3.82 -3.38 11.07
CA PHE A 64 -3.76 -2.68 12.35
C PHE A 64 -2.37 -2.07 12.58
N GLY A 65 -1.31 -2.83 12.29
CA GLY A 65 0.07 -2.34 12.39
C GLY A 65 0.36 -1.18 11.44
N MET A 66 -0.18 -1.21 10.22
CA MET A 66 -0.04 -0.10 9.26
C MET A 66 -0.90 1.11 9.60
N ALA A 67 -2.07 0.93 10.22
CA ALA A 67 -2.96 2.05 10.57
C ALA A 67 -2.57 2.75 11.88
N PHE A 68 -1.75 2.11 12.71
CA PHE A 68 -1.29 2.67 13.99
C PHE A 68 -0.02 3.49 13.78
N GLU A 69 -0.18 4.65 13.17
CA GLU A 69 0.91 5.56 12.77
C GLU A 69 0.64 6.99 13.27
N VAL A 70 1.70 7.79 13.44
CA VAL A 70 1.64 9.12 14.08
C VAL A 70 0.86 10.12 13.22
N GLU A 71 0.92 9.93 11.91
CA GLU A 71 0.25 10.69 10.86
C GLU A 71 -1.26 10.66 11.05
N SER A 72 -1.81 9.50 11.43
CA SER A 72 -3.23 9.33 11.69
C SER A 72 -3.70 10.19 12.88
N TRP A 73 -2.86 10.38 13.90
CA TRP A 73 -3.17 11.25 15.03
C TRP A 73 -3.04 12.72 14.65
N ALA A 74 -2.02 13.06 13.85
CA ALA A 74 -1.83 14.41 13.33
C ALA A 74 -3.02 14.89 12.50
N LEU A 75 -3.66 14.02 11.71
CA LEU A 75 -4.88 14.36 10.95
C LEU A 75 -6.05 14.81 11.84
N VAL A 76 -6.20 14.19 13.01
CA VAL A 76 -7.23 14.60 13.98
C VAL A 76 -6.90 15.97 14.57
N SER A 77 -5.63 16.21 14.91
CA SER A 77 -5.15 17.52 15.39
C SER A 77 -5.35 18.61 14.34
N ILE A 78 -5.10 18.33 13.08
CA ILE A 78 -5.34 19.25 11.96
C ILE A 78 -6.82 19.59 11.84
N GLY A 79 -7.71 18.59 11.96
CA GLY A 79 -9.16 18.83 11.99
C GLY A 79 -9.56 19.80 13.11
N TYR A 80 -8.96 19.65 14.29
CA TYR A 80 -9.18 20.57 15.40
C TYR A 80 -8.70 22.00 15.10
N SER A 81 -7.54 22.16 14.47
CA SER A 81 -7.02 23.46 14.01
C SER A 81 -7.93 24.14 12.97
N PHE A 82 -8.68 23.36 12.17
CA PHE A 82 -9.70 23.89 11.27
C PHE A 82 -11.02 24.31 11.96
N GLY A 83 -11.08 24.24 13.29
CA GLY A 83 -12.23 24.66 14.08
C GLY A 83 -13.28 23.55 14.32
N LEU A 84 -12.97 22.30 13.96
CA LEU A 84 -13.83 21.15 14.30
C LEU A 84 -13.64 20.77 15.77
N ASN A 85 -14.73 20.42 16.45
CA ASN A 85 -14.64 19.78 17.77
C ASN A 85 -13.94 18.40 17.63
N TRP A 86 -13.26 17.94 18.68
CA TRP A 86 -12.52 16.67 18.71
C TRP A 86 -13.34 15.49 18.16
N PHE A 87 -14.62 15.40 18.54
CA PHE A 87 -15.52 14.35 18.07
C PHE A 87 -15.74 14.42 16.55
N TRP A 88 -15.98 15.63 16.03
CA TRP A 88 -16.20 15.85 14.60
C TRP A 88 -14.91 15.65 13.78
N SER A 89 -13.74 16.00 14.33
CA SER A 89 -12.45 15.72 13.70
C SER A 89 -12.21 14.22 13.54
N ILE A 90 -12.40 13.44 14.61
CA ILE A 90 -12.27 11.98 14.56
C ILE A 90 -13.27 11.39 13.57
N LEU A 91 -14.54 11.84 13.62
CA LEU A 91 -15.56 11.34 12.72
C LEU A 91 -15.26 11.68 11.25
N ALA A 92 -14.75 12.87 10.96
CA ALA A 92 -14.35 13.27 9.62
C ALA A 92 -13.22 12.39 9.07
N VAL A 93 -12.19 12.14 9.88
CA VAL A 93 -11.08 11.23 9.52
C VAL A 93 -11.59 9.80 9.30
N PHE A 94 -12.48 9.31 10.17
CA PHE A 94 -13.08 7.99 10.03
C PHE A 94 -13.89 7.86 8.73
N LEU A 95 -14.75 8.85 8.42
CA LEU A 95 -15.54 8.87 7.20
C LEU A 95 -14.67 8.96 5.95
N GLY A 96 -13.60 9.76 5.97
CA GLY A 96 -12.63 9.83 4.88
C GLY A 96 -12.00 8.47 4.60
N ASN A 97 -11.55 7.75 5.63
CA ASN A 97 -10.99 6.41 5.49
C ASN A 97 -12.03 5.39 5.02
N ALA A 98 -13.28 5.48 5.49
CA ALA A 98 -14.36 4.61 5.05
C ALA A 98 -14.68 4.79 3.56
N ILE A 99 -14.60 6.01 3.03
CA ILE A 99 -14.77 6.29 1.60
C ILE A 99 -13.62 5.68 0.79
N VAL A 100 -12.38 5.87 1.24
CA VAL A 100 -11.18 5.34 0.57
C VAL A 100 -11.13 3.80 0.59
N LEU A 101 -11.74 3.16 1.59
CA LEU A 101 -11.84 1.72 1.70
C LEU A 101 -12.54 1.09 0.47
N ILE A 102 -13.54 1.77 -0.10
CA ILE A 102 -14.33 1.23 -1.22
C ILE A 102 -13.45 0.92 -2.45
N PRO A 103 -12.74 1.89 -3.07
CA PRO A 103 -11.87 1.59 -4.20
C PRO A 103 -10.72 0.66 -3.83
N MET A 104 -10.25 0.69 -2.58
CA MET A 104 -9.17 -0.18 -2.11
C MET A 104 -9.58 -1.66 -2.14
N ILE A 105 -10.80 -1.98 -1.69
CA ILE A 105 -11.35 -3.35 -1.77
C ILE A 105 -11.49 -3.79 -3.23
N ILE A 106 -11.99 -2.92 -4.12
CA ILE A 106 -12.16 -3.24 -5.54
C ILE A 106 -10.81 -3.59 -6.18
N ILE A 107 -9.76 -2.81 -5.91
CA ILE A 107 -8.44 -3.04 -6.49
C ILE A 107 -7.78 -4.29 -5.90
N SER A 108 -7.92 -4.54 -4.60
CA SER A 108 -7.32 -5.70 -3.93
C SER A 108 -7.88 -7.06 -4.40
N HIS A 109 -9.10 -7.10 -4.95
CA HIS A 109 -9.73 -8.33 -5.42
C HIS A 109 -8.88 -9.07 -6.47
N ALA A 110 -8.28 -8.34 -7.41
CA ALA A 110 -7.47 -8.95 -8.47
C ALA A 110 -6.19 -9.60 -7.88
N GLY A 111 -5.51 -8.92 -6.96
CA GLY A 111 -4.34 -9.46 -6.27
C GLY A 111 -4.69 -10.71 -5.45
N ALA A 112 -5.79 -10.66 -4.70
CA ALA A 112 -6.22 -11.78 -3.85
C ALA A 112 -6.66 -13.02 -4.66
N ARG A 113 -7.39 -12.82 -5.76
CA ARG A 113 -7.93 -13.92 -6.57
C ARG A 113 -6.85 -14.62 -7.41
N PHE A 114 -6.00 -13.84 -8.07
CA PHE A 114 -4.99 -14.34 -9.01
C PHE A 114 -3.61 -14.54 -8.38
N GLY A 115 -3.36 -14.02 -7.17
CA GLY A 115 -2.05 -14.05 -6.53
C GLY A 115 -1.00 -13.24 -7.30
N LEU A 116 -1.43 -12.25 -8.07
CA LEU A 116 -0.56 -11.43 -8.91
C LEU A 116 -0.08 -10.19 -8.14
N PRO A 117 1.21 -9.82 -8.26
CA PRO A 117 1.67 -8.55 -7.73
C PRO A 117 1.11 -7.38 -8.55
N GLU A 118 0.91 -6.23 -7.91
CA GLU A 118 0.31 -5.04 -8.56
C GLU A 118 1.12 -4.56 -9.77
N THR A 119 2.44 -4.80 -9.78
CA THR A 119 3.31 -4.49 -10.93
C THR A 119 2.91 -5.27 -12.19
N VAL A 120 2.40 -6.49 -12.05
CA VAL A 120 1.90 -7.32 -13.16
C VAL A 120 0.47 -6.92 -13.53
N ILE A 121 -0.39 -6.67 -12.53
CA ILE A 121 -1.78 -6.22 -12.76
C ILE A 121 -1.79 -4.88 -13.51
N THR A 122 -0.90 -3.96 -13.16
CA THR A 122 -0.79 -2.65 -13.81
C THR A 122 -0.48 -2.78 -15.30
N ARG A 123 0.33 -3.78 -15.71
CA ARG A 123 0.62 -4.05 -17.13
C ARG A 123 -0.61 -4.47 -17.92
N SER A 124 -1.61 -5.09 -17.29
CA SER A 124 -2.87 -5.44 -17.97
C SER A 124 -3.72 -4.20 -18.30
N ARG A 125 -3.58 -3.12 -17.52
CA ARG A 125 -4.32 -1.86 -17.68
C ARG A 125 -3.61 -0.89 -18.64
N TRP A 126 -2.29 -0.79 -18.53
CA TRP A 126 -1.48 0.21 -19.23
C TRP A 126 -0.58 -0.36 -20.34
N GLY A 127 -0.55 -1.68 -20.51
CA GLY A 127 0.42 -2.36 -21.36
C GLY A 127 1.81 -2.45 -20.70
N VAL A 128 2.72 -3.17 -21.37
CA VAL A 128 4.09 -3.42 -20.87
C VAL A 128 4.90 -2.12 -20.76
N TYR A 129 4.81 -1.26 -21.78
CA TYR A 129 5.58 -0.01 -21.80
C TYR A 129 4.83 1.15 -21.12
N GLY A 130 3.50 1.15 -21.12
CA GLY A 130 2.73 2.19 -20.44
C GLY A 130 2.74 2.04 -18.92
N SER A 131 3.03 0.85 -18.37
CA SER A 131 3.09 0.64 -16.92
C SER A 131 4.24 1.38 -16.22
N TRP A 132 5.24 1.86 -16.95
CA TRP A 132 6.36 2.60 -16.35
C TRP A 132 5.91 3.89 -15.67
N LEU A 133 4.98 4.62 -16.28
CA LEU A 133 4.47 5.87 -15.72
C LEU A 133 3.81 5.69 -14.33
N PRO A 134 2.79 4.83 -14.14
CA PRO A 134 2.19 4.63 -12.83
C PRO A 134 3.16 4.03 -11.80
N VAL A 135 4.08 3.16 -12.23
CA VAL A 135 5.11 2.59 -11.34
C VAL A 135 6.07 3.67 -10.83
N LEU A 136 6.53 4.57 -11.70
CA LEU A 136 7.40 5.68 -11.31
C LEU A 136 6.69 6.66 -10.38
N ILE A 137 5.45 7.05 -10.70
CA ILE A 137 4.64 7.93 -9.85
C ILE A 137 4.47 7.31 -8.46
N ARG A 138 4.09 6.03 -8.39
CA ARG A 138 3.95 5.28 -7.13
C ARG A 138 5.26 5.22 -6.36
N GLY A 139 6.39 5.03 -7.05
CA GLY A 139 7.72 5.02 -6.47
C GLY A 139 8.12 6.36 -5.84
N ILE A 140 7.89 7.47 -6.54
CA ILE A 140 8.17 8.82 -6.04
C ILE A 140 7.32 9.12 -4.81
N ILE A 141 6.02 8.82 -4.85
CA ILE A 141 5.12 9.00 -3.70
C ILE A 141 5.60 8.16 -2.51
N GLY A 142 6.00 6.90 -2.76
CA GLY A 142 6.54 6.03 -1.72
C GLY A 142 7.84 6.57 -1.09
N ALA A 143 8.75 7.12 -1.90
CA ALA A 143 9.96 7.76 -1.40
C ALA A 143 9.66 9.01 -0.56
N GLY A 144 8.64 9.78 -0.94
CA GLY A 144 8.16 10.93 -0.16
C GLY A 144 7.64 10.52 1.23
N TRP A 145 6.77 9.51 1.28
CA TRP A 145 6.27 8.96 2.55
C TRP A 145 7.40 8.40 3.41
N TRP A 146 8.31 7.61 2.83
CA TRP A 146 9.46 7.09 3.56
C TRP A 146 10.34 8.19 4.17
N GLY A 147 10.46 9.33 3.48
CA GLY A 147 11.17 10.51 4.01
C GLY A 147 10.49 11.12 5.24
N ILE A 148 9.16 11.22 5.22
CA ILE A 148 8.36 11.71 6.35
C ILE A 148 8.50 10.79 7.56
N ASP A 149 8.34 9.48 7.37
CA ASP A 149 8.44 8.48 8.44
C ASP A 149 9.84 8.51 9.07
N THR A 150 10.89 8.59 8.24
CA THR A 150 12.27 8.66 8.71
C THR A 150 12.54 9.93 9.51
N TRP A 151 11.95 11.06 9.11
CA TRP A 151 12.06 12.30 9.85
C TRP A 151 11.38 12.22 11.23
N ILE A 152 10.16 11.68 11.31
CA ILE A 152 9.44 11.49 12.57
C ILE A 152 10.22 10.56 13.52
N ILE A 153 10.80 9.48 12.98
CA ILE A 153 11.65 8.58 13.74
C ILE A 153 12.89 9.32 14.27
N ALA A 154 13.55 10.14 13.46
CA ALA A 154 14.73 10.89 13.87
C ALA A 154 14.44 11.89 14.99
N GLU A 155 13.32 12.62 14.92
CA GLU A 155 12.86 13.51 15.99
C GLU A 155 12.60 12.71 17.29
N SER A 156 11.94 11.55 17.17
CA SER A 156 11.66 10.67 18.30
C SER A 156 12.93 10.18 19.00
N PHE A 157 13.93 9.74 18.22
CA PHE A 157 15.24 9.34 18.76
C PHE A 157 16.00 10.49 19.40
N SER A 158 15.96 11.68 18.80
CA SER A 158 16.60 12.88 19.33
C SER A 158 15.98 13.29 20.67
N ALA A 159 14.65 13.26 20.77
CA ALA A 159 13.94 13.51 22.01
C ALA A 159 14.30 12.49 23.11
N MET A 160 14.34 11.19 22.78
CA MET A 160 14.77 10.15 23.71
C MET A 160 16.21 10.37 24.22
N TYR A 161 17.12 10.76 23.33
CA TYR A 161 18.50 11.07 23.69
C TYR A 161 18.58 12.24 24.68
N LEU A 162 17.89 13.36 24.39
CA LEU A 162 17.87 14.54 25.26
C LEU A 162 17.27 14.27 26.64
N VAL A 163 16.23 13.42 26.72
CA VAL A 163 15.68 12.97 28.00
C VAL A 163 16.70 12.12 28.77
N SER A 164 17.41 11.21 28.09
CA SER A 164 18.40 10.34 28.72
C SER A 164 19.62 11.10 29.28
N THR A 165 20.01 12.21 28.67
CA THR A 165 21.15 13.05 29.09
C THR A 165 20.76 14.14 30.09
N GLY A 166 19.47 14.22 30.48
CA GLY A 166 18.96 15.24 31.40
C GLY A 166 18.87 16.64 30.79
N GLN A 167 18.98 16.78 29.47
CA GLN A 167 18.93 18.05 28.74
C GLN A 167 17.50 18.42 28.31
N THR A 168 16.53 18.25 29.21
CA THR A 168 15.10 18.48 28.91
C THR A 168 14.76 19.94 28.60
N GLY A 169 15.59 20.90 29.01
CA GLY A 169 15.42 22.32 28.68
C GLY A 169 15.49 22.63 27.18
N LEU A 170 16.28 21.87 26.42
CA LEU A 170 16.37 22.03 24.96
C LEU A 170 15.10 21.55 24.22
N ILE A 171 14.40 20.57 24.79
CA ILE A 171 13.12 20.10 24.25
C ILE A 171 12.06 21.20 24.39
N LEU A 172 12.03 21.89 25.53
CA LEU A 172 11.09 23.00 25.75
C LEU A 172 11.33 24.15 24.79
N GLU A 173 12.59 24.49 24.51
CA GLU A 173 12.95 25.52 23.53
C GLU A 173 12.52 25.11 22.10
N GLN A 174 12.69 23.84 21.74
CA GLN A 174 12.22 23.29 20.46
C GLN A 174 10.70 23.43 20.33
N VAL A 175 9.95 23.07 21.38
CA VAL A 175 8.48 23.16 21.41
C VAL A 175 8.01 24.61 21.35
N GLU A 176 8.64 25.53 22.06
CA GLU A 176 8.31 26.96 21.99
C GLU A 176 8.53 27.53 20.59
N LYS A 177 9.64 27.18 19.94
CA LYS A 177 9.91 27.59 18.55
C LYS A 177 8.83 27.09 17.60
N VAL A 178 8.44 25.81 17.71
CA VAL A 178 7.36 25.24 16.89
C VAL A 178 6.01 25.92 17.18
N SER A 179 5.71 26.18 18.44
CA SER A 179 4.47 26.87 18.84
C SER A 179 4.40 28.30 18.28
N GLN A 180 5.53 29.01 18.21
CA GLN A 180 5.58 30.35 17.62
C GLN A 180 5.32 30.31 16.12
N VAL A 181 5.88 29.35 15.39
CA VAL A 181 5.62 29.17 13.95
C VAL A 181 4.15 28.86 13.66
N LEU A 182 3.49 28.06 14.52
CA LEU A 182 2.08 27.69 14.37
C LEU A 182 1.09 28.81 14.77
N SER A 183 1.57 29.86 15.43
CA SER A 183 0.76 31.01 15.85
C SER A 183 0.72 32.18 14.86
N LEU A 184 1.38 32.03 13.70
CA LEU A 184 1.34 32.94 12.55
C LEU A 184 0.35 32.45 11.49
#